data_AF-A0A8D6SWR2-F1
#
_entry.id   AF-A0A8D6SWR2-F1
#
_cell.length_a   1.000
_cell.length_b   1.000
_cell.length_c   1.000
_cell.angle_alpha   90.00
_cell.angle_beta   90.00
_cell.angle_gamma   90.00
#
_symmetry.space_group_name_H-M   'P 1'
#
loop_
_entity.id
_entity.type
_entity.pdbx_description
1 polymer ?
#
loop_
_entity_poly.entity_id
_entity_poly.type
_entity_poly.pdbx_seq_one_letter_code
_entity_poly.pdbx_strand_id
1 'polypeptide(L)'
;MNVKEILELIEEGYSSEDREYKKRVYFISNFISALVFFLLHLVLSFFENITALTITMVLIIIMGVVLIIRQKRLYKKVHGYFDKILEEIIVYGLACIIISSISVFVIYPPLLGVFIASIYGLLLCVDGILFKSKYRKVCGLLLIFSTILMILYLNYQFLILGTIQMIIAFILLFCDNK
;
A
#
# COMPACT_ATOMS: atom_id res chain seq x y z
N MET A 1 -17.49 6.50 25.37
CA MET A 1 -17.47 7.03 24.00
C MET A 1 -17.76 5.88 23.06
N ASN A 2 -18.88 5.94 22.35
CA ASN A 2 -19.33 4.87 21.48
C ASN A 2 -18.53 4.91 20.16
N VAL A 3 -18.22 3.77 19.54
CA VAL A 3 -17.44 3.73 18.27
C VAL A 3 -18.09 4.61 17.19
N LYS A 4 -19.42 4.75 17.25
CA LYS A 4 -20.22 5.59 16.37
C LYS A 4 -19.97 7.10 16.56
N GLU A 5 -19.88 7.57 17.80
CA GLU A 5 -19.56 8.98 18.15
C GLU A 5 -18.13 9.33 17.74
N ILE A 6 -17.20 8.38 17.92
CA ILE A 6 -15.81 8.53 17.48
C ILE A 6 -15.75 8.73 15.96
N LEU A 7 -16.50 7.92 15.20
CA LEU A 7 -16.54 8.00 13.75
C LEU A 7 -17.22 9.27 13.23
N GLU A 8 -18.26 9.76 13.91
CA GLU A 8 -18.92 11.03 13.56
C GLU A 8 -18.00 12.23 13.79
N LEU A 9 -17.27 12.26 14.92
CA LEU A 9 -16.25 13.29 15.20
C LEU A 9 -15.10 13.30 14.17
N ILE A 10 -14.72 12.14 13.63
CA ILE A 10 -13.72 12.03 12.54
C ILE A 10 -14.26 12.61 11.24
N GLU A 11 -15.54 12.37 10.95
CA GLU A 11 -16.19 12.82 9.71
C GLU A 11 -16.40 14.34 9.67
N GLU A 12 -16.77 14.93 10.82
CA GLU A 12 -16.93 16.38 11.00
C GLU A 12 -15.59 17.13 10.98
N GLY A 13 -14.50 16.47 11.40
CA GLY A 13 -13.15 17.05 11.37
C GLY A 13 -12.47 17.08 9.99
N TYR A 14 -13.04 16.40 8.97
CA TYR A 14 -12.45 16.29 7.63
C TYR A 14 -13.12 17.23 6.63
N SER A 15 -12.43 18.30 6.23
CA SER A 15 -12.91 19.19 5.17
C SER A 15 -12.91 18.49 3.81
N SER A 16 -13.69 19.01 2.85
CA SER A 16 -13.68 18.54 1.46
C SER A 16 -12.30 18.67 0.81
N GLU A 17 -11.53 19.70 1.18
CA GLU A 17 -10.16 19.93 0.69
C GLU A 17 -9.20 18.82 1.16
N ASP A 18 -9.33 18.38 2.42
CA ASP A 18 -8.50 17.29 2.96
C ASP A 18 -8.80 15.96 2.27
N ARG A 19 -10.06 15.72 1.90
CA ARG A 19 -10.47 14.52 1.15
C ARG A 19 -9.86 14.51 -0.25
N GLU A 20 -9.88 15.64 -0.95
CA GLU A 20 -9.33 15.77 -2.30
C GLU A 20 -7.80 15.67 -2.31
N TYR A 21 -7.15 16.30 -1.33
CA TYR A 21 -5.70 16.17 -1.13
C TYR A 21 -5.30 14.71 -0.88
N LYS A 22 -5.99 14.02 0.03
CA LYS A 22 -5.74 12.59 0.29
C LYS A 22 -5.90 11.77 -1.00
N LYS A 23 -6.96 11.96 -1.79
CA LYS A 23 -7.14 11.23 -3.06
C LYS A 23 -5.93 11.34 -3.99
N ARG A 24 -5.44 12.56 -4.24
CA ARG A 24 -4.25 12.77 -5.08
C ARG A 24 -3.02 12.08 -4.50
N VAL A 25 -2.83 12.15 -3.18
CA VAL A 25 -1.72 11.48 -2.49
C VAL A 25 -1.78 9.97 -2.67
N TYR A 26 -2.95 9.35 -2.42
CA TYR A 26 -3.14 7.91 -2.61
C TYR A 26 -2.97 7.47 -4.06
N PHE A 27 -3.49 8.25 -5.02
CA PHE A 27 -3.26 8.01 -6.45
C PHE A 27 -1.77 7.97 -6.76
N ILE A 28 -1.04 9.04 -6.42
CA ILE A 28 0.40 9.16 -6.71
C ILE A 28 1.18 8.01 -6.05
N SER A 29 0.86 7.68 -4.79
CA SER A 29 1.54 6.58 -4.08
C SER A 29 1.31 5.22 -4.74
N ASN A 30 0.05 4.87 -5.05
CA ASN A 30 -0.26 3.58 -5.69
C ASN A 30 0.31 3.51 -7.11
N PHE A 31 0.26 4.62 -7.86
CA PHE A 31 0.80 4.70 -9.21
C PHE A 31 2.33 4.51 -9.23
N ILE A 32 3.05 5.20 -8.35
CA ILE A 32 4.51 5.05 -8.24
C ILE A 32 4.87 3.63 -7.80
N SER A 33 4.19 3.08 -6.79
CA SER A 33 4.43 1.70 -6.34
C SER A 33 4.19 0.68 -7.45
N ALA A 34 3.14 0.86 -8.25
CA ALA A 34 2.86 -0.01 -9.38
C ALA A 34 3.97 0.04 -10.45
N LEU A 35 4.48 1.23 -10.78
CA LEU A 35 5.62 1.38 -11.69
C LEU A 35 6.86 0.67 -11.17
N VAL A 36 7.13 0.75 -9.86
CA VAL A 36 8.24 0.02 -9.23
C VAL A 36 8.04 -1.49 -9.36
N PHE A 37 6.83 -2.02 -9.19
CA PHE A 37 6.57 -3.45 -9.38
C PHE A 37 6.74 -3.90 -10.83
N PHE A 38 6.38 -3.07 -11.82
CA PHE A 38 6.71 -3.36 -13.22
C PHE A 38 8.22 -3.38 -13.47
N LEU A 39 8.96 -2.42 -12.90
CA LEU A 39 10.43 -2.41 -12.98
C LEU A 39 11.04 -3.65 -12.32
N LEU A 40 10.53 -4.06 -11.16
CA LEU A 40 10.96 -5.28 -10.48
C LEU A 40 10.72 -6.53 -11.32
N HIS A 41 9.54 -6.64 -11.96
CA HIS A 41 9.26 -7.74 -12.86
C HIS A 41 10.24 -7.79 -14.04
N LEU A 42 10.53 -6.64 -14.66
CA LEU A 42 11.49 -6.54 -15.75
C LEU A 42 12.90 -6.95 -15.28
N VAL A 43 13.37 -6.42 -14.15
CA VAL A 43 14.69 -6.76 -13.61
C VAL A 43 14.82 -8.26 -13.35
N LEU A 44 13.83 -8.88 -12.73
CA LEU A 44 13.82 -10.32 -12.47
C LEU A 44 13.68 -11.17 -13.74
N SER A 45 13.08 -10.62 -14.81
CA SER A 45 12.94 -11.31 -16.09
C SER A 45 14.22 -11.24 -16.94
N PHE A 46 15.07 -10.23 -16.77
CA PHE A 46 16.22 -9.96 -17.63
C PHE A 46 17.59 -10.25 -16.98
N PHE A 47 17.72 -10.12 -15.66
CA PHE A 47 19.01 -10.28 -14.98
C PHE A 47 19.11 -11.63 -14.28
N GLU A 48 20.25 -12.31 -14.44
CA GLU A 48 20.56 -13.55 -13.73
C GLU A 48 20.50 -13.39 -12.21
N ASN A 49 20.26 -14.52 -11.52
CA ASN A 49 19.69 -14.58 -10.17
C ASN A 49 20.30 -13.63 -9.13
N ILE A 50 21.62 -13.44 -9.04
CA ILE A 50 22.23 -12.70 -7.90
C ILE A 50 22.14 -11.18 -8.04
N THR A 51 22.33 -10.65 -9.24
CA THR A 51 22.26 -9.19 -9.48
C THR A 51 20.81 -8.73 -9.43
N ALA A 52 19.89 -9.49 -10.02
CA ALA A 52 18.45 -9.22 -9.96
C ALA A 52 17.91 -9.24 -8.51
N LEU A 53 18.36 -10.21 -7.71
CA LEU A 53 18.06 -10.35 -6.29
C LEU A 53 18.52 -9.10 -5.51
N THR A 54 19.77 -8.69 -5.68
CA THR A 54 20.33 -7.53 -4.97
C THR A 54 19.60 -6.22 -5.33
N ILE A 55 19.33 -5.99 -6.62
CA ILE A 55 18.60 -4.81 -7.11
C ILE A 55 17.16 -4.80 -6.56
N THR A 56 16.50 -5.96 -6.51
CA THR A 56 15.14 -6.11 -6.00
C THR A 56 15.04 -5.71 -4.53
N MET A 57 15.97 -6.18 -3.69
CA MET A 57 16.01 -5.81 -2.26
C MET A 57 16.25 -4.32 -2.04
N VAL A 58 17.21 -3.75 -2.77
CA VAL A 58 17.52 -2.32 -2.67
C VAL A 58 16.30 -1.49 -3.06
N LEU A 59 15.60 -1.86 -4.14
CA LEU A 59 14.38 -1.16 -4.59
C LEU A 59 13.25 -1.22 -3.55
N ILE A 60 13.02 -2.39 -2.93
CA ILE A 60 11.99 -2.56 -1.89
C ILE A 60 12.31 -1.70 -0.65
N ILE A 61 13.57 -1.70 -0.20
CA ILE A 61 14.01 -0.91 0.95
C ILE A 61 13.88 0.58 0.66
N ILE A 62 14.36 1.06 -0.49
CA ILE A 62 14.26 2.46 -0.88
C ILE A 62 12.79 2.88 -0.94
N MET A 63 11.92 2.08 -1.58
CA MET A 63 10.49 2.37 -1.68
C MET A 63 9.85 2.46 -0.29
N GLY A 64 10.09 1.46 0.57
CA GLY A 64 9.56 1.45 1.93
C GLY A 64 10.00 2.66 2.75
N VAL A 65 11.28 3.02 2.69
CA VAL A 65 11.83 4.20 3.39
C VAL A 65 11.25 5.50 2.84
N VAL A 66 11.14 5.66 1.52
CA VAL A 66 10.54 6.85 0.90
C VAL A 66 9.08 7.00 1.32
N LEU A 67 8.32 5.91 1.36
CA LEU A 67 6.93 5.93 1.85
C LEU A 67 6.87 6.36 3.32
N ILE A 68 7.74 5.84 4.20
CA ILE A 68 7.80 6.22 5.61
C ILE A 68 8.17 7.70 5.79
N ILE A 69 9.19 8.20 5.08
CA ILE A 69 9.61 9.61 5.16
C ILE A 69 8.48 10.53 4.68
N ARG A 70 7.82 10.17 3.57
CA ARG A 70 6.69 10.94 3.05
C ARG A 70 5.54 10.96 4.04
N GLN A 71 5.22 9.82 4.65
CA GLN A 71 4.19 9.73 5.69
C GLN A 71 4.55 10.65 6.88
N LYS A 72 5.78 10.59 7.40
CA LYS A 72 6.25 11.49 8.46
C LYS A 72 6.23 12.98 8.10
N ARG A 73 6.32 13.34 6.81
CA ARG A 73 6.17 14.74 6.37
C ARG A 73 4.71 15.18 6.33
N LEU A 74 3.80 14.28 5.94
CA LEU A 74 2.36 14.52 5.96
C LEU A 74 1.86 14.75 7.40
N TYR A 75 2.39 13.98 8.36
CA TYR A 75 2.15 14.16 9.80
C TYR A 75 2.30 15.60 10.31
N LYS A 76 3.29 16.36 9.82
CA LYS A 76 3.51 17.75 10.27
C LYS A 76 2.37 18.71 9.88
N LYS A 77 1.47 18.31 8.97
CA LYS A 77 0.36 19.14 8.48
C LYS A 77 -1.00 18.77 9.09
N VAL A 78 -1.21 17.56 9.59
CA VAL A 78 -2.54 17.05 9.97
C VAL A 78 -2.80 17.23 11.48
N HIS A 79 -3.95 17.83 11.85
CA HIS A 79 -4.23 18.33 13.21
C HIS A 79 -5.15 17.43 14.08
N GLY A 80 -5.64 16.29 13.57
CA GLY A 80 -6.57 15.41 14.30
C GLY A 80 -5.92 14.33 15.19
N TYR A 81 -6.53 14.00 16.34
CA TYR A 81 -6.06 12.93 17.23
C TYR A 81 -6.12 11.53 16.57
N PHE A 82 -7.18 11.23 15.82
CA PHE A 82 -7.33 9.94 15.13
C PHE A 82 -6.42 9.79 13.91
N ASP A 83 -6.11 10.89 13.23
CA ASP A 83 -5.11 10.86 12.16
C ASP A 83 -3.73 10.49 12.70
N LYS A 84 -3.37 10.93 13.92
CA LYS A 84 -2.11 10.52 14.57
C LYS A 84 -2.05 9.01 14.81
N ILE A 85 -3.13 8.41 15.33
CA ILE A 85 -3.21 6.96 15.60
C ILE A 85 -3.13 6.17 14.29
N LEU A 86 -3.92 6.56 13.28
CA LEU A 86 -3.89 5.92 11.97
C LEU A 86 -2.49 6.00 11.35
N GLU A 87 -1.84 7.16 11.45
CA GLU A 87 -0.53 7.38 10.86
C GLU A 87 0.54 6.53 11.55
N GLU A 88 0.47 6.36 12.87
CA GLU A 88 1.29 5.37 13.58
C GLU A 88 1.03 3.95 13.07
N ILE A 89 -0.23 3.53 12.93
CA ILE A 89 -0.59 2.21 12.38
C ILE A 89 -0.01 2.02 10.98
N ILE A 90 -0.07 3.05 10.11
CA ILE A 90 0.48 3.00 8.76
C ILE A 90 2.02 2.88 8.80
N VAL A 91 2.70 3.66 9.65
CA VAL A 91 4.17 3.60 9.79
C VAL A 91 4.62 2.22 10.27
N TYR A 92 3.97 1.66 11.29
CA TYR A 92 4.25 0.31 11.76
C TYR A 92 3.91 -0.75 10.71
N GLY A 93 2.82 -0.56 9.96
CA GLY A 93 2.47 -1.40 8.82
C GLY A 93 3.52 -1.41 7.73
N LEU A 94 4.04 -0.25 7.34
CA LEU A 94 5.13 -0.12 6.36
C LEU A 94 6.43 -0.74 6.87
N ALA A 95 6.76 -0.56 8.16
CA ALA A 95 7.90 -1.22 8.77
C ALA A 95 7.75 -2.74 8.75
N CYS A 96 6.54 -3.25 9.01
CA CYS A 96 6.22 -4.67 8.92
C CYS A 96 6.41 -5.19 7.48
N ILE A 97 5.98 -4.44 6.45
CA ILE A 97 6.24 -4.80 5.05
C ILE A 97 7.73 -4.92 4.78
N ILE A 98 8.56 -3.97 5.24
CA ILE A 98 10.01 -4.01 5.01
C ILE A 98 10.64 -5.25 5.69
N ILE A 99 10.36 -5.46 6.98
CA ILE A 99 10.95 -6.56 7.74
C ILE A 99 10.49 -7.91 7.18
N SER A 100 9.19 -8.08 6.95
CA SER A 100 8.63 -9.31 6.38
C SER A 100 9.16 -9.57 4.96
N SER A 101 9.30 -8.54 4.13
CA SER A 101 9.89 -8.68 2.80
C SER A 101 11.33 -9.15 2.88
N ILE A 102 12.14 -8.61 3.79
CA ILE A 102 13.52 -9.05 4.01
C ILE A 102 13.56 -10.52 4.47
N SER A 103 12.72 -10.90 5.43
CA SER A 103 12.67 -12.28 5.93
C SER A 103 12.24 -13.28 4.84
N VAL A 104 11.18 -12.97 4.11
CA VAL A 104 10.65 -13.83 3.02
C VAL A 104 11.66 -13.91 1.88
N PHE A 105 12.36 -12.82 1.59
CA PHE A 105 13.40 -12.82 0.58
C PHE A 105 14.55 -13.77 0.90
N VAL A 106 14.95 -13.88 2.17
CA VAL A 106 16.02 -14.79 2.60
C VAL A 106 15.57 -16.24 2.59
N ILE A 107 14.31 -16.51 2.96
CA ILE A 107 13.79 -17.87 3.13
C ILE A 107 13.24 -18.43 1.81
N TYR A 108 12.37 -17.67 1.14
CA TYR A 108 11.65 -18.08 -0.06
C TYR A 108 11.26 -16.88 -0.95
N PRO A 109 12.20 -16.35 -1.76
CA PRO A 109 11.99 -15.19 -2.62
C PRO A 109 10.73 -15.23 -3.50
N PRO A 110 10.28 -16.38 -4.04
CA PRO A 110 9.10 -16.43 -4.90
C PRO A 110 7.79 -16.03 -4.24
N LEU A 111 7.71 -15.89 -2.91
CA LEU A 111 6.49 -15.45 -2.23
C LEU A 111 6.50 -13.96 -1.85
N LEU A 112 7.53 -13.21 -2.24
CA LEU A 112 7.69 -11.84 -1.76
C LEU A 112 6.51 -10.92 -2.16
N GLY A 113 6.05 -10.99 -3.41
CA GLY A 113 4.89 -10.22 -3.87
C GLY A 113 3.61 -10.58 -3.12
N VAL A 114 3.44 -11.86 -2.76
CA VAL A 114 2.29 -12.37 -2.00
C VAL A 114 2.23 -11.72 -0.61
N PHE A 115 3.35 -11.64 0.09
CA PHE A 115 3.43 -11.03 1.42
C PHE A 115 3.16 -9.52 1.36
N ILE A 116 3.78 -8.82 0.41
CA ILE A 116 3.56 -7.39 0.21
C ILE A 116 2.07 -7.12 -0.05
N ALA A 117 1.45 -7.87 -0.96
CA ALA A 117 0.05 -7.70 -1.30
C ALA A 117 -0.89 -7.96 -0.11
N SER A 118 -0.60 -8.98 0.70
CA SER A 118 -1.40 -9.35 1.86
C SER A 118 -1.39 -8.26 2.93
N ILE A 119 -0.20 -7.79 3.32
CA ILE A 119 -0.06 -6.77 4.37
C ILE A 119 -0.57 -5.42 3.88
N TYR A 120 -0.24 -5.04 2.63
CA TYR A 120 -0.69 -3.78 2.05
C TYR A 120 -2.21 -3.74 1.86
N GLY A 121 -2.80 -4.85 1.38
CA GLY A 121 -4.25 -4.98 1.24
C GLY A 121 -4.98 -4.86 2.59
N LEU A 122 -4.41 -5.42 3.65
CA LEU A 122 -4.95 -5.29 5.01
C LEU A 122 -4.90 -3.84 5.52
N LEU A 123 -3.78 -3.13 5.29
CA LEU A 123 -3.68 -1.70 5.61
C LEU A 123 -4.74 -0.87 4.88
N LEU A 124 -4.98 -1.16 3.59
CA LEU A 124 -6.00 -0.47 2.80
C LEU A 124 -7.42 -0.74 3.31
N CYS A 125 -7.69 -1.97 3.78
CA CYS A 125 -8.96 -2.33 4.41
C CYS A 125 -9.18 -1.59 5.73
N VAL A 126 -8.17 -1.53 6.60
CA VAL A 126 -8.22 -0.79 7.88
C VAL A 126 -8.48 0.70 7.61
N ASP A 127 -7.75 1.27 6.66
CA ASP A 127 -7.94 2.66 6.20
C ASP A 127 -9.37 2.88 5.69
N GLY A 128 -9.91 1.95 4.89
CA GLY A 128 -11.29 2.01 4.42
C GLY A 128 -12.35 1.88 5.53
N ILE A 129 -12.09 1.12 6.59
CA ILE A 129 -12.97 1.01 7.76
C ILE A 129 -13.00 2.34 8.53
N LEU A 130 -11.84 2.92 8.80
CA LEU A 130 -11.71 4.15 9.56
C LEU A 130 -12.34 5.36 8.84
N PHE A 131 -12.23 5.42 7.50
CA PHE A 131 -12.82 6.49 6.70
C PHE A 131 -14.19 6.16 6.09
N LYS A 132 -14.84 5.07 6.52
CA LYS A 132 -16.12 4.56 5.95
C LYS A 132 -16.14 4.43 4.41
N SER A 133 -14.98 4.41 3.75
CA SER A 133 -14.89 4.32 2.30
C SER A 133 -15.10 2.88 1.83
N LYS A 134 -16.21 2.65 1.13
CA LYS A 134 -16.49 1.34 0.50
C LYS A 134 -15.42 0.96 -0.53
N TYR A 135 -14.99 1.94 -1.35
CA TYR A 135 -13.99 1.69 -2.39
C TYR A 135 -12.65 1.23 -1.82
N ARG A 136 -12.15 1.85 -0.75
CA ARG A 136 -10.89 1.44 -0.13
C ARG A 136 -10.95 0.03 0.46
N LYS A 137 -12.09 -0.35 1.07
CA LYS A 137 -12.30 -1.73 1.53
C LYS A 137 -12.26 -2.73 0.38
N VAL A 138 -12.98 -2.43 -0.70
CA VAL A 138 -13.03 -3.32 -1.89
C VAL A 138 -11.66 -3.42 -2.56
N CYS A 139 -10.94 -2.31 -2.71
CA CYS A 139 -9.57 -2.32 -3.26
C CYS A 139 -8.60 -3.13 -2.39
N GLY A 140 -8.73 -3.06 -1.06
CA GLY A 140 -7.90 -3.81 -0.13
C GLY A 140 -8.18 -5.32 -0.20
N LEU A 141 -9.46 -5.68 -0.27
CA LEU A 141 -9.87 -7.07 -0.51
C LEU A 141 -9.38 -7.58 -1.86
N LEU A 142 -9.44 -6.76 -2.91
CA LEU A 142 -8.96 -7.13 -4.24
C LEU A 142 -7.45 -7.43 -4.23
N LEU A 143 -6.65 -6.62 -3.52
CA LEU A 143 -5.24 -6.90 -3.27
C LEU A 143 -5.03 -8.22 -2.53
N ILE A 144 -5.81 -8.49 -1.48
CA ILE A 144 -5.70 -9.75 -0.73
C ILE A 144 -6.07 -10.94 -1.62
N PHE A 145 -7.19 -10.90 -2.34
CA PHE A 145 -7.60 -12.02 -3.21
C PHE A 145 -6.64 -12.26 -4.37
N SER A 146 -5.96 -11.21 -4.84
CA SER A 146 -4.96 -11.35 -5.89
C SER A 146 -3.73 -12.18 -5.50
N THR A 147 -3.50 -12.38 -4.20
CA THR A 147 -2.45 -13.27 -3.70
C THR A 147 -2.61 -14.70 -4.21
N ILE A 148 -3.83 -15.17 -4.39
CA ILE A 148 -4.12 -16.51 -4.95
C ILE A 148 -3.57 -16.62 -6.37
N LEU A 149 -3.82 -15.60 -7.20
CA LEU A 149 -3.28 -15.55 -8.57
C LEU A 149 -1.75 -15.44 -8.57
N MET A 150 -1.17 -14.68 -7.64
CA MET A 150 0.30 -14.58 -7.51
C MET A 150 0.95 -15.91 -7.11
N ILE A 151 0.29 -16.72 -6.27
CA ILE A 151 0.77 -18.05 -5.90
C ILE A 151 0.70 -19.02 -7.09
N LEU A 152 -0.37 -18.96 -7.88
CA LEU A 152 -0.52 -19.79 -9.08
C LEU A 152 0.49 -19.42 -10.18
N TYR A 153 0.83 -18.12 -10.29
CA TYR A 153 1.74 -17.58 -11.30
C TYR A 153 2.96 -16.88 -10.67
N LEU A 154 3.80 -17.63 -9.94
CA LEU A 154 4.94 -17.10 -9.19
C LEU A 154 5.89 -16.21 -10.01
N ASN A 155 6.14 -16.57 -11.28
CA ASN A 155 7.02 -15.81 -12.18
C ASN A 155 6.44 -14.43 -12.56
N TYR A 156 5.12 -14.27 -12.47
CA TYR A 156 4.40 -13.04 -12.82
C TYR A 156 3.86 -12.30 -11.61
N GLN A 157 4.23 -12.69 -10.39
CA GLN A 157 3.67 -12.12 -9.16
C GLN A 157 3.77 -10.57 -9.11
N PHE A 158 4.90 -10.00 -9.52
CA PHE A 158 5.11 -8.54 -9.50
C PHE A 158 4.35 -7.84 -10.62
N LEU A 159 4.18 -8.50 -11.77
CA LEU A 159 3.35 -8.01 -12.86
C LEU A 159 1.88 -7.95 -12.45
N ILE A 160 1.39 -9.01 -11.79
CA ILE A 160 0.02 -9.09 -11.25
C ILE A 160 -0.17 -7.99 -10.20
N LEU A 161 0.75 -7.88 -9.24
CA LEU A 161 0.70 -6.87 -8.19
C LEU A 161 0.71 -5.44 -8.75
N GLY A 162 1.61 -5.16 -9.71
CA GLY A 162 1.70 -3.86 -10.37
C GLY A 162 0.43 -3.51 -11.14
N THR A 163 -0.12 -4.46 -11.90
CA THR A 163 -1.37 -4.27 -12.65
C THR A 163 -2.54 -3.95 -11.73
N ILE A 164 -2.65 -4.68 -10.62
CA ILE A 164 -3.72 -4.48 -9.65
C ILE A 164 -3.57 -3.15 -8.92
N GLN A 165 -2.35 -2.78 -8.53
CA GLN A 165 -2.12 -1.46 -7.94
C GLN A 165 -2.39 -0.31 -8.92
N MET A 166 -2.11 -0.47 -10.21
CA MET A 166 -2.52 0.51 -11.23
C MET A 166 -4.05 0.68 -11.25
N ILE A 167 -4.79 -0.44 -11.28
CA ILE A 167 -6.26 -0.42 -11.27
C ILE A 167 -6.74 0.30 -10.00
N ILE A 168 -6.18 -0.01 -8.84
CA ILE A 168 -6.53 0.63 -7.56
C ILE A 168 -6.22 2.13 -7.59
N ALA A 169 -5.07 2.54 -8.14
CA ALA A 169 -4.72 3.95 -8.27
C ALA A 169 -5.81 4.71 -9.04
N PHE A 170 -6.21 4.21 -10.21
CA PHE A 170 -7.26 4.84 -11.01
C PHE A 170 -8.63 4.81 -10.34
N ILE A 171 -9.01 3.72 -9.67
CA ILE A 171 -10.26 3.66 -8.91
C ILE A 171 -10.27 4.76 -7.83
N LEU A 172 -9.16 4.93 -7.09
CA LEU A 172 -9.06 5.95 -6.04
C LEU A 172 -9.01 7.39 -6.57
N LEU A 173 -8.63 7.57 -7.84
CA LEU A 173 -8.65 8.86 -8.52
C LEU A 173 -10.07 9.22 -9.00
N PHE A 174 -10.77 8.27 -9.63
CA PHE A 174 -12.05 8.53 -10.30
C PHE A 174 -13.28 8.31 -9.41
N CYS A 175 -13.21 7.43 -8.41
CA CYS A 175 -14.35 7.20 -7.52
C CYS A 175 -14.35 8.23 -6.38
N ASP A 176 -15.35 9.10 -6.40
CA ASP A 176 -15.64 9.97 -5.27
C ASP A 176 -16.09 9.14 -4.06
N ASN A 177 -15.36 9.28 -2.95
CA ASN A 177 -15.79 8.85 -1.63
C ASN A 177 -17.02 9.67 -1.22
N LYS A 178 -18.21 9.20 -1.60
CA LYS A 178 -19.46 9.47 -0.90
C LYS A 178 -19.65 8.46 0.21
#